data_AF-A0AAD7UL28-F1
#
_entry.id   AF-A0AAD7UL28-F1
#
_cell.length_a   1.000
_cell.length_b   1.000
_cell.length_c   1.000
_cell.angle_alpha   90.00
_cell.angle_beta   90.00
_cell.angle_gamma   90.00
#
_symmetry.space_group_name_H-M   'P 1'
#
loop_
_entity.id
_entity.type
_entity.pdbx_description
1 polymer ?
#
loop_
_entity_poly.entity_id
_entity_poly.type
_entity_poly.pdbx_seq_one_letter_code
_entity_poly.pdbx_strand_id
1 'polypeptide(L)'
;MSGSAMVLRRVAATRSAFLRAAEPRFFTTAGASPVQYGLGPHRSNAEELISAVPVIKVKGHTAMCNGGGGALGHPIEYIQLNTVNPEEPSVCKYCGLRYVMDPDFH
;
A
#
# COMPACT_ATOMS: atom_id res chain seq x y z
N MET A 1 20.47 58.46 38.93
CA MET A 1 19.55 57.86 37.94
C MET A 1 20.19 57.98 36.56
N SER A 2 20.92 56.96 36.11
CA SER A 2 21.43 56.90 34.73
C SER A 2 21.33 55.44 34.30
N GLY A 3 20.35 55.16 33.43
CA GLY A 3 19.90 53.82 33.10
C GLY A 3 20.89 53.11 32.17
N SER A 4 21.19 51.85 32.50
CA SER A 4 21.86 50.93 31.57
C SER A 4 20.91 50.62 30.42
N ALA A 5 21.31 50.99 29.20
CA ALA A 5 20.62 50.62 27.98
C ALA A 5 20.70 49.10 27.78
N MET A 6 19.58 48.44 28.01
CA MET A 6 19.33 47.07 27.59
C MET A 6 18.99 47.07 26.10
N VAL A 7 19.21 45.90 25.44
CA VAL A 7 18.62 45.48 24.15
C VAL A 7 19.41 45.99 22.92
N LEU A 8 19.91 45.18 21.96
CA LEU A 8 19.42 43.94 21.36
C LEU A 8 20.62 43.16 20.76
N ARG A 9 20.89 41.92 21.21
CA ARG A 9 21.75 41.01 20.45
C ARG A 9 20.97 40.53 19.23
N ARG A 10 21.45 40.84 18.02
CA ARG A 10 20.93 40.29 16.76
C ARG A 10 21.20 38.78 16.74
N VAL A 11 20.21 37.97 17.06
CA VAL A 11 20.25 36.53 16.80
C VAL A 11 19.86 36.34 15.34
N ALA A 12 20.85 36.16 14.47
CA ALA A 12 20.62 35.73 13.10
C ALA A 12 20.10 34.29 13.10
N ALA A 13 18.78 34.13 13.08
CA ALA A 13 18.15 32.85 12.78
C ALA A 13 18.32 32.58 11.28
N THR A 14 19.39 31.88 10.89
CA THR A 14 19.43 31.19 9.60
C THR A 14 19.41 29.70 9.85
N ARG A 15 18.24 29.15 9.51
CA ARG A 15 17.82 27.77 9.68
C ARG A 15 18.83 26.82 9.03
N SER A 16 19.25 25.86 9.83
CA SER A 16 19.69 24.52 9.45
C SER A 16 19.51 24.21 7.95
N ALA A 17 20.61 24.30 7.18
CA ALA A 17 20.68 23.76 5.83
C ALA A 17 20.81 22.23 5.90
N PHE A 18 19.77 21.58 6.42
CA PHE A 18 19.60 20.12 6.39
C PHE A 18 18.44 19.72 5.47
N LEU A 19 18.26 20.46 4.37
CA LEU A 19 17.54 19.95 3.21
C LEU A 19 18.59 19.34 2.27
N ARG A 20 18.99 18.10 2.56
CA ARG A 20 19.41 17.21 1.48
C ARG A 20 18.17 17.00 0.63
N ALA A 21 18.14 17.57 -0.57
CA ALA A 21 17.23 17.11 -1.61
C ALA A 21 17.48 15.61 -1.76
N ALA A 22 16.57 14.79 -1.22
CA ALA A 22 16.53 13.38 -1.53
C ALA A 22 15.96 13.28 -2.95
N GLU A 23 16.83 13.43 -3.94
CA GLU A 23 16.51 13.01 -5.30
C GLU A 23 16.19 11.51 -5.23
N PRO A 24 15.07 11.06 -5.82
CA PRO A 24 14.72 9.66 -5.76
C PRO A 24 15.79 8.91 -6.56
N ARG A 25 16.63 8.16 -5.86
CA ARG A 25 17.51 7.15 -6.46
C ARG A 25 16.65 5.98 -6.91
N PHE A 26 15.77 6.22 -7.88
CA PHE A 26 15.34 5.16 -8.77
C PHE A 26 16.58 4.77 -9.54
N PHE A 27 17.15 3.64 -9.13
CA PHE A 27 18.18 2.94 -9.87
C PHE A 27 17.56 2.53 -11.21
N THR A 28 17.56 3.44 -12.17
CA THR A 28 17.22 3.13 -13.55
C THR A 28 18.35 2.24 -14.01
N THR A 29 18.16 0.93 -13.98
CA THR A 29 18.96 0.04 -14.81
C THR A 29 18.79 0.55 -16.23
N ALA A 30 19.84 1.16 -16.76
CA ALA A 30 20.04 1.35 -18.18
C ALA A 30 19.87 -0.03 -18.84
N GLY A 31 18.66 -0.27 -19.35
CA GLY A 31 18.19 -1.61 -19.66
C GLY A 31 16.73 -1.63 -20.04
N ALA A 32 16.19 -0.52 -20.56
CA ALA A 32 15.06 -0.58 -21.47
C ALA A 32 15.57 -1.27 -22.75
N SER A 33 15.78 -2.59 -22.69
CA SER A 33 15.57 -3.39 -23.90
C SER A 33 14.15 -3.03 -24.37
N PRO A 34 13.93 -2.77 -25.66
CA PRO A 34 12.60 -2.49 -26.17
C PRO A 34 11.80 -3.77 -25.96
N VAL A 35 11.13 -3.87 -24.81
CA VAL A 35 10.42 -5.10 -24.45
C VAL A 35 9.32 -5.21 -25.49
N GLN A 36 9.44 -6.18 -26.40
CA GLN A 36 8.59 -6.31 -27.60
C GLN A 36 7.11 -6.60 -27.30
N TYR A 37 6.66 -6.41 -26.05
CA TYR A 37 5.38 -6.84 -25.53
C TYR A 37 4.73 -5.66 -24.80
N GLY A 38 3.54 -5.27 -25.25
CA GLY A 38 2.82 -4.08 -24.76
C GLY A 38 2.42 -4.09 -23.27
N LEU A 39 2.75 -5.15 -22.52
CA LEU A 39 2.41 -5.36 -21.11
C LEU A 39 3.66 -5.42 -20.19
N GLY A 40 4.81 -4.91 -20.65
CA GLY A 40 6.05 -4.83 -19.86
C GLY A 40 6.89 -6.11 -19.85
N PRO A 41 7.99 -6.15 -19.05
CA PRO A 41 8.96 -7.25 -19.01
C PRO A 41 8.35 -8.64 -18.78
N HIS A 42 7.33 -8.69 -17.93
CA HIS A 42 6.67 -9.92 -17.52
C HIS A 42 5.52 -10.35 -18.45
N ARG A 43 5.15 -9.52 -19.43
CA ARG A 43 4.11 -9.80 -20.45
C ARG A 43 2.76 -10.25 -19.89
N SER A 44 2.47 -9.90 -18.63
CA SER A 44 1.30 -10.36 -17.89
C SER A 44 0.40 -9.18 -17.54
N ASN A 45 -0.90 -9.32 -17.74
CA ASN A 45 -1.93 -8.37 -17.30
C ASN A 45 -2.57 -8.80 -15.97
N ALA A 46 -1.76 -9.28 -15.02
CA ALA A 46 -2.25 -9.89 -13.78
C ALA A 46 -3.13 -8.94 -12.95
N GLU A 47 -2.80 -7.65 -12.90
CA GLU A 47 -3.56 -6.62 -12.16
C GLU A 47 -4.96 -6.40 -12.74
N GLU A 48 -5.10 -6.45 -14.06
CA GLU A 48 -6.38 -6.32 -14.76
C GLU A 48 -7.25 -7.56 -14.50
N LEU A 49 -6.65 -8.75 -14.60
CA LEU A 49 -7.35 -10.01 -14.38
C LEU A 49 -7.88 -10.13 -12.94
N ILE A 50 -7.06 -9.78 -11.93
CA ILE A 50 -7.54 -9.84 -10.54
C ILE A 50 -8.59 -8.77 -10.25
N SER A 51 -8.50 -7.61 -10.91
CA SER A 51 -9.49 -6.54 -10.79
C SER A 51 -10.85 -6.94 -11.37
N ALA A 52 -10.88 -7.81 -12.38
CA ALA A 52 -12.10 -8.36 -12.95
C ALA A 52 -12.79 -9.41 -12.05
N VAL A 53 -12.07 -10.01 -11.10
CA VAL A 53 -12.64 -11.02 -10.19
C VAL A 53 -13.62 -10.34 -9.22
N PRO A 54 -14.88 -10.85 -9.08
CA PRO A 54 -15.86 -10.25 -8.20
C PRO A 54 -15.44 -10.37 -6.72
N VAL A 55 -15.94 -9.43 -5.92
CA VAL A 55 -15.74 -9.45 -4.46
C VAL A 55 -16.57 -10.57 -3.86
N ILE A 56 -15.95 -11.38 -2.99
CA ILE A 56 -16.56 -12.53 -2.33
C ILE A 56 -17.24 -12.06 -1.05
N LYS A 57 -18.54 -12.34 -0.90
CA LYS A 57 -19.29 -12.07 0.34
C LYS A 57 -19.18 -13.26 1.28
N VAL A 58 -18.82 -13.00 2.53
CA VAL A 58 -18.65 -14.04 3.56
C VAL A 58 -19.62 -13.81 4.70
N LYS A 59 -20.27 -14.89 5.15
CA LYS A 59 -21.14 -14.90 6.32
C LYS A 59 -20.31 -15.06 7.58
N GLY A 60 -19.83 -13.93 8.11
CA GLY A 60 -19.04 -13.87 9.34
C GLY A 60 -17.98 -12.78 9.30
N HIS A 61 -17.35 -12.53 10.45
CA HIS A 61 -16.32 -11.50 10.60
C HIS A 61 -14.93 -11.93 10.12
N THR A 62 -14.77 -13.16 9.65
CA THR A 62 -13.47 -13.70 9.24
C THR A 62 -13.62 -14.55 7.98
N ALA A 63 -12.83 -14.24 6.96
CA ALA A 63 -12.68 -15.07 5.77
C ALA A 63 -11.43 -15.97 5.90
N MET A 64 -11.49 -17.15 5.30
CA MET A 64 -10.37 -18.09 5.22
C MET A 64 -10.01 -18.32 3.76
N CYS A 65 -8.81 -17.91 3.35
CA CYS A 65 -8.30 -18.11 2.00
C CYS A 65 -7.16 -19.14 2.01
N ASN A 66 -7.27 -20.19 1.19
CA ASN A 66 -6.31 -21.29 1.08
C ASN A 66 -5.69 -21.42 -0.33
N GLY A 67 -5.90 -20.43 -1.19
CA GLY A 67 -5.30 -20.38 -2.53
C GLY A 67 -5.69 -21.49 -3.50
N GLY A 68 -6.87 -22.09 -3.38
CA GLY A 68 -7.34 -23.11 -4.34
C GLY A 68 -7.11 -24.56 -3.91
N GLY A 69 -6.76 -24.78 -2.64
CA GLY A 69 -6.82 -26.10 -2.00
C GLY A 69 -5.46 -26.74 -1.73
N GLY A 70 -5.08 -26.80 -0.45
CA GLY A 70 -3.93 -27.57 0.02
C GLY A 70 -2.58 -27.00 -0.41
N ALA A 71 -1.63 -27.88 -0.74
CA ALA A 71 -0.23 -27.53 -0.95
C ALA A 71 0.07 -26.74 -2.25
N LEU A 72 -0.89 -26.62 -3.17
CA LEU A 72 -0.74 -25.88 -4.43
C LEU A 72 -1.10 -24.39 -4.30
N GLY A 73 -1.74 -24.00 -3.19
CA GLY A 73 -2.11 -22.63 -2.89
C GLY A 73 -1.04 -21.88 -2.10
N HIS A 74 -1.49 -20.85 -1.38
CA HIS A 74 -0.68 -20.12 -0.41
C HIS A 74 -0.99 -20.61 1.02
N PRO A 75 -0.14 -20.29 2.01
CA PRO A 75 -0.44 -20.57 3.42
C PRO A 75 -1.80 -20.00 3.82
N ILE A 76 -2.57 -20.74 4.61
CA ILE A 76 -3.91 -20.32 5.02
C ILE A 76 -3.86 -18.93 5.64
N GLU A 77 -4.63 -18.01 5.05
CA GLU A 77 -4.76 -16.64 5.54
C GLU A 77 -6.16 -16.44 6.12
N TYR A 78 -6.21 -16.03 7.39
CA TYR A 78 -7.42 -15.56 8.05
C TYR A 78 -7.51 -14.04 7.92
N ILE A 79 -8.56 -13.57 7.26
CA ILE A 79 -8.74 -12.17 6.90
C ILE A 79 -9.88 -11.61 7.73
N GLN A 80 -9.59 -10.52 8.45
CA GLN A 80 -10.54 -9.85 9.31
C GLN A 80 -11.46 -8.94 8.49
N LEU A 81 -12.79 -9.14 8.61
CA LEU A 81 -13.81 -8.41 7.85
C LEU A 81 -14.65 -7.44 8.69
N ASN A 82 -14.48 -7.43 10.02
CA ASN A 82 -15.10 -6.43 10.91
C ASN A 82 -14.28 -5.14 10.95
N THR A 83 -14.05 -4.56 9.78
CA THR A 83 -13.39 -3.25 9.61
C THR A 83 -14.34 -2.11 9.98
N VAL A 84 -13.79 -0.91 10.18
CA VAL A 84 -14.59 0.31 10.44
C VAL A 84 -15.57 0.57 9.29
N ASN A 85 -15.15 0.29 8.06
CA ASN A 85 -15.97 0.39 6.85
C ASN A 85 -16.33 -1.03 6.38
N PRO A 86 -17.58 -1.50 6.57
CA PRO A 86 -17.98 -2.87 6.20
C PRO A 86 -18.07 -3.08 4.67
N GLU A 87 -18.22 -1.99 3.91
CA GLU A 87 -18.26 -2.02 2.44
C GLU A 87 -16.86 -2.10 1.81
N GLU A 88 -15.81 -1.81 2.58
CA GLU A 88 -14.44 -1.82 2.08
C GLU A 88 -13.91 -3.26 1.97
N PRO A 89 -13.54 -3.74 0.77
CA PRO A 89 -13.09 -5.10 0.59
C PRO A 89 -11.71 -5.32 1.20
N SER A 90 -11.61 -6.32 2.06
CA SER A 90 -10.33 -6.81 2.57
C SER A 90 -9.70 -7.78 1.58
N VAL A 91 -8.40 -7.61 1.31
CA VAL A 91 -7.69 -8.35 0.26
C VAL A 91 -6.84 -9.46 0.86
N CYS A 92 -6.87 -10.65 0.27
CA CYS A 92 -5.89 -11.70 0.52
C CYS A 92 -4.51 -11.27 0.00
N LYS A 93 -3.49 -11.33 0.85
CA LYS A 93 -2.13 -10.86 0.51
C LYS A 93 -1.45 -11.71 -0.57
N TYR A 94 -1.93 -12.93 -0.78
CA TYR A 94 -1.34 -13.88 -1.71
C TYR A 94 -2.10 -13.96 -3.02
N CYS A 95 -3.42 -14.21 -2.97
CA CYS A 95 -4.23 -14.33 -4.18
C CYS A 95 -4.66 -12.98 -4.79
N GLY A 96 -4.73 -11.91 -3.98
CA GLY A 96 -5.39 -10.66 -4.40
C GLY A 96 -6.91 -10.75 -4.43
N LEU A 97 -7.51 -11.87 -3.98
CA LEU A 97 -8.96 -12.02 -3.85
C LEU A 97 -9.50 -11.05 -2.80
N ARG A 98 -10.68 -10.49 -3.09
CA ARG A 98 -11.34 -9.48 -2.27
C ARG A 98 -12.52 -10.09 -1.52
N TYR A 99 -12.62 -9.78 -0.24
CA TYR A 99 -13.65 -10.29 0.66
C TYR A 99 -14.37 -9.13 1.35
N VAL A 100 -15.69 -9.25 1.49
CA VAL A 100 -16.51 -8.35 2.31
C VAL A 100 -17.42 -9.17 3.20
N MET A 101 -17.76 -8.62 4.36
CA MET A 101 -18.79 -9.21 5.22
C MET A 101 -20.15 -9.04 4.55
N ASP A 102 -20.96 -10.09 4.56
CA ASP A 102 -22.35 -10.00 4.10
C ASP A 102 -23.12 -9.03 5.02
N PRO A 103 -23.70 -7.93 4.51
CA PRO A 103 -24.37 -6.93 5.36
C PRO A 103 -25.60 -7.49 6.09
N ASP A 104 -26.22 -8.54 5.56
CA ASP A 104 -27.38 -9.21 6.16
C ASP A 104 -26.98 -10.15 7.31
N PHE A 105 -25.68 -10.37 7.52
CA PHE A 105 -25.15 -11.23 8.57
C PHE A 105 -24.68 -10.35 9.75
N HIS A 106 -25.23 -10.57 10.94
CA HIS A 106 -24.95 -9.80 12.16
C HIS A 106 -24.33 -10.69 13.23
#